data_AF-R1DVM3-F1
#
_entry.id   AF-R1DVM3-F1
#
_cell.length_a   1.000
_cell.length_b   1.000
_cell.length_c   1.000
_cell.angle_alpha   90.00
_cell.angle_beta   90.00
_cell.angle_gamma   90.00
#
_symmetry.space_group_name_H-M   'P 1'
#
loop_
_entity.id
_entity.type
_entity.pdbx_description
1 polymer ?
#
loop_
_entity_poly.entity_id
_entity_poly.type
_entity_poly.pdbx_seq_one_letter_code
_entity_poly.pdbx_strand_id
1 'polypeptide(L)'
;MSLLDHRSIMQDATEGPLQIDGATLEGGGQVIRTSLSLAFLQPSRPLRLHSIRAGRPKPGLANQHLVGARLAAALSGRALTGDDKGSTELVAAAHEERPLPPSLEAAAETAGAVTLMLQAALPPLLFCAPGRQLLLRGGTDVNFSPPAAHSALVLAPLLARMGVCLDTRVAARGFNDGGPLDSGCVLSANSVQSLPRGDLGPAADRCCAKLRGELLALLESGACACEHTADQLIVFMALAGGTSRLRAPPAAALSSLHLPTAVHFAERLSGATFRITESEDGCQLVECDGVGARARPAPLLE
;
A
#
# COMPACT_ATOMS: atom_id res chain seq x y z
N MET A 1 25.44 5.69 15.09
CA MET A 1 24.64 5.28 16.27
C MET A 1 24.15 3.87 16.00
N SER A 2 24.62 2.92 16.81
CA SER A 2 24.72 1.48 16.52
C SER A 2 23.38 0.75 16.35
N LEU A 3 23.34 -0.15 15.37
CA LEU A 3 22.25 -1.07 14.96
C LEU A 3 21.98 -2.22 15.96
N LEU A 4 22.15 -1.98 17.25
CA LEU A 4 22.03 -3.01 18.29
C LEU A 4 20.99 -2.58 19.34
N ASP A 5 19.70 -2.72 19.02
CA ASP A 5 18.69 -3.06 20.04
C ASP A 5 17.31 -3.56 19.51
N HIS A 6 17.25 -4.12 18.30
CA HIS A 6 15.97 -4.58 17.72
C HIS A 6 15.37 -5.85 18.36
N ARG A 7 16.03 -6.46 19.36
CA ARG A 7 15.54 -7.68 20.02
C ARG A 7 14.68 -7.44 21.28
N SER A 8 14.55 -6.18 21.74
CA SER A 8 13.80 -5.85 22.96
C SER A 8 12.28 -5.70 22.76
N ILE A 9 11.77 -5.75 21.52
CA ILE A 9 10.33 -5.50 21.20
C ILE A 9 9.59 -6.77 20.73
N MET A 10 10.15 -7.96 20.96
CA MET A 10 9.51 -9.25 20.60
C MET A 10 8.81 -9.96 21.77
N GLN A 11 8.56 -9.26 22.88
CA GLN A 11 7.74 -9.75 23.99
C GLN A 11 6.55 -8.82 24.22
N ASP A 12 5.62 -8.79 23.28
CA ASP A 12 4.29 -8.23 23.55
C ASP A 12 3.32 -9.41 23.76
N ALA A 13 2.71 -9.45 24.94
CA ALA A 13 1.99 -10.59 25.48
C ALA A 13 0.94 -11.15 24.49
N THR A 14 0.81 -12.48 24.48
CA THR A 14 -0.15 -13.23 23.66
C THR A 14 -1.62 -13.02 24.05
N GLU A 15 -1.90 -12.24 25.10
CA GLU A 15 -3.25 -11.89 25.55
C GLU A 15 -3.52 -10.41 25.28
N GLY A 16 -4.12 -10.12 24.13
CA GLY A 16 -4.61 -8.77 23.83
C GLY A 16 -4.56 -8.39 22.35
N PRO A 17 -5.21 -7.27 21.98
CA PRO A 17 -5.14 -6.72 20.63
C PRO A 17 -3.69 -6.45 20.23
N LEU A 18 -3.33 -6.75 18.98
CA LEU A 18 -2.06 -6.33 18.40
C LEU A 18 -2.06 -4.80 18.29
N GLN A 19 -1.21 -4.14 19.07
CA GLN A 19 -1.09 -2.68 19.10
C GLN A 19 -0.19 -2.22 17.96
N ILE A 20 -0.62 -1.27 17.15
CA ILE A 20 0.19 -0.64 16.11
C ILE A 20 0.23 0.86 16.38
N ASP A 21 1.44 1.39 16.56
CA ASP A 21 1.64 2.82 16.67
C ASP A 21 1.71 3.45 15.28
N GLY A 22 0.65 4.18 14.92
CA GLY A 22 0.49 4.91 13.68
C GLY A 22 1.39 6.14 13.54
N ALA A 23 2.19 6.48 14.56
CA ALA A 23 3.24 7.50 14.49
C ALA A 23 4.63 6.90 14.22
N THR A 24 4.79 5.57 14.22
CA THR A 24 6.07 4.91 13.96
C THR A 24 6.62 5.28 12.57
N LEU A 25 7.93 5.56 12.52
CA LEU A 25 8.66 6.01 11.34
C LEU A 25 8.05 7.30 10.75
N GLU A 26 7.55 7.29 9.51
CA GLU A 26 6.98 8.49 8.91
C GLU A 26 5.58 8.87 9.44
N GLY A 27 4.96 7.97 10.22
CA GLY A 27 3.60 8.14 10.73
C GLY A 27 2.58 8.47 9.63
N GLY A 28 2.79 7.94 8.42
CA GLY A 28 2.03 8.25 7.22
C GLY A 28 0.83 7.32 7.01
N GLY A 29 0.12 7.54 5.89
CA GLY A 29 -1.00 6.67 5.50
C GLY A 29 -0.59 5.21 5.21
N GLN A 30 0.70 4.97 4.93
CA GLN A 30 1.23 3.64 4.63
C GLN A 30 1.08 2.67 5.80
N VAL A 31 1.31 3.13 7.03
CA VAL A 31 1.16 2.31 8.24
C VAL A 31 -0.24 1.71 8.32
N ILE A 32 -1.25 2.55 8.05
CA ILE A 32 -2.66 2.15 8.07
C ILE A 32 -2.94 1.10 7.00
N ARG A 33 -2.46 1.34 5.77
CA ARG A 33 -2.69 0.44 4.63
C ARG A 33 -2.04 -0.93 4.86
N THR A 34 -0.77 -0.98 5.23
CA THR A 34 -0.04 -2.23 5.50
C THR A 34 -0.62 -2.98 6.69
N SER A 35 -1.04 -2.25 7.74
CA SER A 35 -1.58 -2.86 8.96
C SER A 35 -2.90 -3.57 8.72
N LEU A 36 -3.82 -2.91 8.02
CA LEU A 36 -5.13 -3.50 7.72
C LEU A 36 -5.06 -4.54 6.61
N SER A 37 -4.14 -4.37 5.64
CA SER A 37 -3.98 -5.33 4.55
C SER A 37 -3.42 -6.67 5.00
N LEU A 38 -2.63 -6.72 6.08
CA LEU A 38 -2.09 -7.95 6.65
C LEU A 38 -2.89 -8.49 7.85
N ALA A 39 -3.90 -7.76 8.33
CA ALA A 39 -4.69 -8.14 9.50
C ALA A 39 -5.39 -9.52 9.38
N PHE A 40 -5.66 -9.97 8.14
CA PHE A 40 -6.28 -11.27 7.90
C PHE A 40 -5.39 -12.46 8.29
N LEU A 41 -4.07 -12.28 8.40
CA LEU A 41 -3.13 -13.32 8.83
C LEU A 41 -3.31 -13.71 10.30
N GLN A 42 -3.90 -12.83 11.12
CA GLN A 42 -4.17 -13.06 12.54
C GLN A 42 -5.69 -13.00 12.79
N PRO A 43 -6.46 -14.02 12.35
CA PRO A 43 -7.91 -13.98 12.39
C PRO A 43 -8.46 -13.87 13.82
N SER A 44 -7.85 -14.51 14.80
CA SER A 44 -8.31 -14.51 16.20
C SER A 44 -7.92 -13.28 17.01
N ARG A 45 -6.93 -12.50 16.55
CA ARG A 45 -6.37 -11.38 17.32
C ARG A 45 -6.91 -10.05 16.79
N PRO A 46 -7.60 -9.23 17.60
CA PRO A 46 -7.96 -7.88 17.21
C PRO A 46 -6.71 -7.02 16.93
N LEU A 47 -6.82 -6.02 16.06
CA LEU A 47 -5.75 -5.09 15.71
C LEU A 47 -6.16 -3.70 16.16
N ARG A 48 -5.31 -2.99 16.89
CA ARG A 48 -5.56 -1.61 17.35
C ARG A 48 -4.48 -0.70 16.81
N LEU A 49 -4.84 0.20 15.90
CA LEU A 49 -3.98 1.29 15.46
C LEU A 49 -4.26 2.51 16.32
N HIS A 50 -3.23 3.09 16.94
CA HIS A 50 -3.35 4.33 17.70
C HIS A 50 -2.38 5.38 17.16
N SER A 51 -2.43 6.62 17.67
CA SER A 51 -1.56 7.73 17.25
C SER A 51 -1.57 7.97 15.73
N ILE A 52 -2.69 7.71 15.06
CA ILE A 52 -2.78 7.73 13.59
C ILE A 52 -2.40 9.12 13.09
N ARG A 53 -1.29 9.19 12.34
CA ARG A 53 -0.78 10.44 11.73
C ARG A 53 -0.54 11.57 12.75
N ALA A 54 -0.16 11.23 13.98
CA ALA A 54 0.05 12.20 15.06
C ALA A 54 1.08 13.30 14.70
N GLY A 55 2.12 12.97 13.93
CA GLY A 55 3.13 13.92 13.47
C GLY A 55 2.77 14.74 12.22
N ARG A 56 1.55 14.63 11.69
CA ARG A 56 1.13 15.33 10.45
C ARG A 56 0.29 16.58 10.77
N PRO A 57 0.29 17.60 9.90
CA PRO A 57 -0.52 18.82 10.11
C PRO A 57 -2.03 18.58 10.26
N LYS A 58 -2.53 17.49 9.67
CA LYS A 58 -3.91 17.01 9.83
C LYS A 58 -3.87 15.58 10.36
N PRO A 59 -3.85 15.38 11.69
CA PRO A 59 -3.84 14.05 12.31
C PRO A 59 -5.08 13.21 11.98
N GLY A 60 -4.99 11.92 12.29
CA GLY A 60 -6.09 10.97 12.16
C GLY A 60 -6.37 10.46 10.75
N LEU A 61 -7.43 9.66 10.61
CA LEU A 61 -7.88 9.05 9.35
C LEU A 61 -8.28 10.13 8.34
N ALA A 62 -7.70 10.06 7.13
CA ALA A 62 -8.15 10.86 5.99
C ALA A 62 -9.15 10.04 5.15
N ASN A 63 -9.90 10.70 4.26
CA ASN A 63 -10.94 10.05 3.44
C ASN A 63 -10.47 8.74 2.77
N GLN A 64 -9.30 8.76 2.12
CA GLN A 64 -8.75 7.56 1.46
C GLN A 64 -8.29 6.46 2.44
N HIS A 65 -7.85 6.84 3.64
CA HIS A 65 -7.50 5.87 4.68
C HIS A 65 -8.76 5.16 5.17
N LEU A 66 -9.84 5.93 5.35
CA LEU A 66 -11.11 5.41 5.83
C LEU A 66 -11.70 4.39 4.85
N VAL A 67 -11.77 4.75 3.56
CA VAL A 67 -12.33 3.85 2.54
C VAL A 67 -11.46 2.59 2.38
N GLY A 68 -10.14 2.75 2.31
CA GLY A 68 -9.21 1.61 2.25
C GLY A 68 -9.32 0.71 3.49
N ALA A 69 -9.47 1.31 4.69
CA ALA A 69 -9.62 0.58 5.94
C ALA A 69 -10.90 -0.24 5.98
N ARG A 70 -12.04 0.38 5.67
CA ARG A 70 -13.35 -0.30 5.60
C ARG A 70 -13.34 -1.45 4.61
N LEU A 71 -12.72 -1.24 3.45
CA LEU A 71 -12.64 -2.26 2.41
C LEU A 71 -11.76 -3.45 2.84
N ALA A 72 -10.57 -3.19 3.37
CA ALA A 72 -9.68 -4.25 3.89
C ALA A 72 -10.34 -5.04 5.03
N ALA A 73 -11.05 -4.34 5.93
CA ALA A 73 -11.76 -4.95 7.04
C ALA A 73 -12.94 -5.81 6.55
N ALA A 74 -13.74 -5.32 5.60
CA ALA A 74 -14.83 -6.08 4.98
C ALA A 74 -14.30 -7.38 4.34
N LEU A 75 -13.27 -7.28 3.49
CA LEU A 75 -12.65 -8.43 2.82
C LEU A 75 -12.05 -9.44 3.82
N SER A 76 -11.62 -8.96 4.99
CA SER A 76 -11.07 -9.78 6.06
C SER A 76 -12.12 -10.26 7.06
N GLY A 77 -13.41 -9.93 6.90
CA GLY A 77 -14.47 -10.26 7.85
C GLY A 77 -14.28 -9.62 9.23
N ARG A 78 -13.87 -8.35 9.30
CA ARG A 78 -13.55 -7.67 10.56
C ARG A 78 -14.42 -6.43 10.72
N ALA A 79 -15.07 -6.29 11.88
CA ALA A 79 -15.74 -5.06 12.24
C ALA A 79 -14.72 -3.98 12.64
N LEU A 80 -15.02 -2.72 12.33
CA LEU A 80 -14.20 -1.58 12.71
C LEU A 80 -14.90 -0.77 13.81
N THR A 81 -14.09 -0.22 14.72
CA THR A 81 -14.49 0.81 15.69
C THR A 81 -13.51 1.98 15.57
N GLY A 82 -14.01 3.21 15.53
CA GLY A 82 -13.18 4.41 15.33
C GLY A 82 -12.87 4.71 13.87
N ASP A 83 -13.65 4.17 12.93
CA ASP A 83 -13.54 4.43 11.50
C ASP A 83 -14.26 5.74 11.10
N ASP A 84 -13.98 6.81 11.82
CA ASP A 84 -14.46 8.15 11.49
C ASP A 84 -13.32 9.01 10.94
N LYS A 85 -13.66 9.95 10.05
CA LYS A 85 -12.71 10.92 9.52
C LYS A 85 -12.10 11.72 10.69
N GLY A 86 -10.77 11.82 10.72
CA GLY A 86 -10.03 12.49 11.78
C GLY A 86 -9.78 11.63 13.02
N SER A 87 -10.29 10.40 13.09
CA SER A 87 -10.02 9.51 14.21
C SER A 87 -8.53 9.20 14.31
N THR A 88 -7.97 9.31 15.52
CA THR A 88 -6.58 9.00 15.85
C THR A 88 -6.38 7.56 16.32
N GLU A 89 -7.47 6.81 16.43
CA GLU A 89 -7.50 5.40 16.83
C GLU A 89 -8.48 4.61 15.95
N LEU A 90 -8.09 3.39 15.59
CA LEU A 90 -8.91 2.47 14.82
C LEU A 90 -8.70 1.05 15.33
N VAL A 91 -9.79 0.36 15.67
CA VAL A 91 -9.76 -1.03 16.11
C VAL A 91 -10.43 -1.91 15.06
N ALA A 92 -9.74 -2.91 14.55
CA ALA A 92 -10.30 -3.99 13.77
C ALA A 92 -10.48 -5.23 14.64
N ALA A 93 -11.74 -5.59 14.92
CA ALA A 93 -12.11 -6.75 15.71
C ALA A 93 -11.54 -8.05 15.12
N ALA A 94 -11.56 -9.14 15.90
CA ALA A 94 -11.24 -10.46 15.38
C ALA A 94 -12.14 -10.81 14.17
N HIS A 95 -11.63 -11.69 13.32
CA HIS A 95 -12.36 -12.20 12.17
C HIS A 95 -13.66 -12.88 12.60
N GLU A 96 -14.73 -12.51 11.92
CA GLU A 96 -16.03 -13.16 11.97
C GLU A 96 -16.41 -13.52 10.53
N GLU A 97 -16.88 -14.76 10.34
CA GLU A 97 -17.28 -15.22 9.02
C GLU A 97 -18.53 -14.46 8.55
N ARG A 98 -18.41 -13.83 7.38
CA ARG A 98 -19.49 -13.05 6.77
C ARG A 98 -19.52 -13.34 5.26
N PRO A 99 -20.70 -13.57 4.67
CA PRO A 99 -20.82 -13.69 3.23
C PRO A 99 -20.30 -12.43 2.54
N LEU A 100 -19.41 -12.61 1.57
CA LEU A 100 -18.91 -11.52 0.73
C LEU A 100 -19.62 -11.57 -0.62
N PRO A 101 -20.12 -10.44 -1.13
CA PRO A 101 -20.69 -10.38 -2.46
C PRO A 101 -19.63 -10.68 -3.53
N PRO A 102 -20.04 -11.09 -4.74
CA PRO A 102 -19.12 -11.31 -5.86
C PRO A 102 -18.43 -10.02 -6.32
N SER A 103 -19.05 -8.87 -6.07
CA SER A 103 -18.49 -7.55 -6.36
C SER A 103 -18.64 -6.63 -5.15
N LEU A 104 -17.57 -5.94 -4.79
CA LEU A 104 -17.57 -4.91 -3.76
C LEU A 104 -17.34 -3.55 -4.41
N GLU A 105 -18.02 -2.53 -3.90
CA GLU A 105 -17.84 -1.15 -4.35
C GLU A 105 -17.36 -0.28 -3.20
N ALA A 106 -16.40 0.59 -3.50
CA ALA A 106 -15.88 1.58 -2.58
C ALA A 106 -15.65 2.91 -3.29
N ALA A 107 -16.13 3.99 -2.70
CA ALA A 107 -16.01 5.34 -3.24
C ALA A 107 -15.38 6.28 -2.21
N ALA A 108 -14.36 7.04 -2.61
CA ALA A 108 -13.97 8.22 -1.85
C ALA A 108 -14.94 9.37 -2.12
N GLU A 109 -15.31 10.07 -1.05
CA GLU A 109 -16.11 11.30 -1.12
C GLU A 109 -15.38 12.47 -1.81
N THR A 110 -14.05 12.40 -1.92
CA THR A 110 -13.19 13.43 -2.50
C THR A 110 -12.11 12.80 -3.39
N ALA A 111 -11.10 13.57 -3.80
CA ALA A 111 -9.88 13.17 -4.53
C ALA A 111 -9.02 12.03 -3.91
N GLY A 112 -9.58 11.15 -3.07
CA GLY A 112 -8.86 10.01 -2.53
C GLY A 112 -8.42 9.06 -3.65
N ALA A 113 -7.14 8.69 -3.64
CA ALA A 113 -6.56 7.85 -4.68
C ALA A 113 -7.13 6.42 -4.62
N VAL A 114 -7.70 5.95 -5.73
CA VAL A 114 -8.20 4.56 -5.83
C VAL A 114 -7.07 3.55 -5.68
N THR A 115 -5.85 3.88 -6.11
CA THR A 115 -4.68 3.01 -5.97
C THR A 115 -4.27 2.82 -4.52
N LEU A 116 -4.48 3.81 -3.65
CA LEU A 116 -4.22 3.66 -2.22
C LEU A 116 -5.29 2.81 -1.51
N MET A 117 -6.54 2.86 -1.97
CA MET A 117 -7.58 1.92 -1.51
C MET A 117 -7.25 0.50 -1.95
N LEU A 118 -6.83 0.34 -3.21
CA LEU A 118 -6.38 -0.94 -3.76
C LEU A 118 -5.20 -1.51 -2.96
N GLN A 119 -4.21 -0.70 -2.60
CA GLN A 119 -3.07 -1.16 -1.77
C GLN A 119 -3.50 -1.76 -0.43
N ALA A 120 -4.53 -1.20 0.22
CA ALA A 120 -5.05 -1.74 1.47
C ALA A 120 -5.88 -3.03 1.25
N ALA A 121 -6.66 -3.07 0.17
CA ALA A 121 -7.65 -4.11 -0.08
C ALA A 121 -7.11 -5.31 -0.86
N LEU A 122 -6.07 -5.13 -1.68
CA LEU A 122 -5.59 -6.15 -2.60
C LEU A 122 -5.11 -7.40 -1.86
N PRO A 123 -4.27 -7.33 -0.79
CA PRO A 123 -3.89 -8.52 -0.06
C PRO A 123 -5.10 -9.33 0.47
N PRO A 124 -6.03 -8.80 1.28
CA PRO A 124 -7.15 -9.62 1.74
C PRO A 124 -8.08 -10.07 0.60
N LEU A 125 -8.19 -9.31 -0.51
CA LEU A 125 -8.94 -9.73 -1.70
C LEU A 125 -8.37 -11.02 -2.32
N LEU A 126 -7.04 -11.15 -2.39
CA LEU A 126 -6.39 -12.35 -2.95
C LEU A 126 -6.63 -13.61 -2.10
N PHE A 127 -6.92 -13.45 -0.81
CA PHE A 127 -7.02 -14.55 0.15
C PHE A 127 -8.45 -14.86 0.62
N CYS A 128 -9.44 -14.01 0.29
CA CYS A 128 -10.82 -14.19 0.76
C CYS A 128 -11.64 -15.17 -0.10
N ALA A 129 -11.55 -15.16 -1.43
CA ALA A 129 -12.05 -16.19 -2.37
C ALA A 129 -11.72 -15.81 -3.82
N PRO A 130 -11.59 -16.81 -4.72
CA PRO A 130 -11.38 -16.56 -6.15
C PRO A 130 -12.56 -15.83 -6.82
N GLY A 131 -12.26 -15.07 -7.88
CA GLY A 131 -13.26 -14.52 -8.80
C GLY A 131 -13.99 -13.25 -8.34
N ARG A 132 -13.56 -12.62 -7.25
CA ARG A 132 -14.18 -11.38 -6.76
C ARG A 132 -13.74 -10.15 -7.54
N GLN A 133 -14.68 -9.22 -7.69
CA GLN A 133 -14.46 -7.93 -8.33
C GLN A 133 -14.47 -6.80 -7.31
N LEU A 134 -13.68 -5.77 -7.62
CA LEU A 134 -13.62 -4.57 -6.82
C LEU A 134 -13.81 -3.34 -7.72
N LEU A 135 -14.87 -2.58 -7.46
CA LEU A 135 -15.14 -1.32 -8.12
C LEU A 135 -14.72 -0.16 -7.21
N LEU A 136 -13.69 0.59 -7.63
CA LEU A 136 -13.18 1.73 -6.88
C LEU A 136 -13.52 3.04 -7.59
N ARG A 137 -14.12 3.98 -6.87
CA ARG A 137 -14.42 5.34 -7.35
C ARG A 137 -13.61 6.36 -6.55
N GLY A 138 -12.94 7.26 -7.27
CA GLY A 138 -12.06 8.26 -6.68
C GLY A 138 -11.06 8.79 -7.69
N GLY A 139 -9.98 9.38 -7.20
CA GLY A 139 -8.90 9.89 -8.04
C GLY A 139 -8.08 8.74 -8.64
N THR A 140 -7.88 8.76 -9.96
CA THR A 140 -7.03 7.78 -10.67
C THR A 140 -5.62 8.29 -10.88
N ASP A 141 -5.44 9.61 -10.93
CA ASP A 141 -4.16 10.26 -11.23
C ASP A 141 -4.04 11.48 -10.28
N VAL A 142 -3.73 11.22 -9.01
CA VAL A 142 -3.64 12.25 -7.95
C VAL A 142 -2.28 12.25 -7.26
N ASN A 143 -1.89 13.41 -6.75
CA ASN A 143 -0.58 13.60 -6.12
C ASN A 143 -0.35 12.68 -4.91
N PHE A 144 0.92 12.33 -4.69
CA PHE A 144 1.36 11.45 -3.58
C PHE A 144 0.70 10.06 -3.60
N SER A 145 0.34 9.58 -4.79
CA SER A 145 -0.17 8.23 -5.02
C SER A 145 0.29 7.70 -6.37
N PRO A 146 0.40 6.37 -6.55
CA PRO A 146 0.63 5.80 -7.88
C PRO A 146 -0.56 6.12 -8.80
N PRO A 147 -0.32 6.52 -10.06
CA PRO A 147 -1.39 6.61 -11.05
C PRO A 147 -2.05 5.25 -11.29
N ALA A 148 -3.32 5.20 -11.67
CA ALA A 148 -4.03 3.95 -11.92
C ALA A 148 -3.35 3.07 -13.00
N ALA A 149 -2.63 3.70 -13.95
CA ALA A 149 -1.84 2.99 -14.94
C ALA A 149 -0.69 2.18 -14.33
N HIS A 150 -0.13 2.59 -13.19
CA HIS A 150 0.90 1.83 -12.47
C HIS A 150 0.37 0.45 -12.05
N SER A 151 -0.89 0.37 -11.58
CA SER A 151 -1.50 -0.90 -11.19
C SER A 151 -1.58 -1.88 -12.36
N ALA A 152 -1.92 -1.41 -13.56
CA ALA A 152 -2.05 -2.24 -14.76
C ALA A 152 -0.71 -2.61 -15.41
N LEU A 153 0.20 -1.64 -15.51
CA LEU A 153 1.42 -1.75 -16.33
C LEU A 153 2.65 -2.19 -15.52
N VAL A 154 2.63 -2.03 -14.20
CA VAL A 154 3.77 -2.33 -13.32
C VAL A 154 3.40 -3.36 -12.28
N LEU A 155 2.42 -3.07 -11.42
CA LEU A 155 2.09 -3.95 -10.30
C LEU A 155 1.53 -5.30 -10.79
N ALA A 156 0.52 -5.30 -11.66
CA ALA A 156 -0.11 -6.54 -12.15
C ALA A 156 0.89 -7.50 -12.84
N PRO A 157 1.78 -7.06 -13.76
CA PRO A 157 2.80 -7.94 -14.33
C PRO A 157 3.79 -8.50 -13.30
N LEU A 158 4.17 -7.73 -12.28
CA LEU A 158 5.04 -8.20 -11.21
C LEU A 158 4.33 -9.26 -10.34
N LEU A 159 3.06 -9.01 -9.99
CA LEU A 159 2.24 -9.97 -9.24
C LEU A 159 1.93 -11.23 -10.04
N ALA A 160 1.81 -11.15 -11.37
CA ALA A 160 1.66 -12.31 -12.23
C ALA A 160 2.86 -13.27 -12.13
N ARG A 161 4.08 -12.73 -11.98
CA ARG A 161 5.28 -13.54 -11.72
C ARG A 161 5.27 -14.22 -10.34
N MET A 162 4.41 -13.75 -9.44
CA MET A 162 4.17 -14.33 -8.11
C MET A 162 2.94 -15.24 -8.07
N GLY A 163 2.32 -15.55 -9.24
CA GLY A 163 1.16 -16.43 -9.34
C GLY A 163 -0.19 -15.74 -9.12
N VAL A 164 -0.23 -14.40 -9.13
CA VAL A 164 -1.46 -13.62 -8.93
C VAL A 164 -2.00 -13.11 -10.26
N CYS A 165 -3.26 -13.44 -10.58
CA CYS A 165 -3.97 -12.83 -11.70
C CYS A 165 -4.72 -11.57 -11.23
N LEU A 166 -4.23 -10.40 -11.64
CA LEU A 166 -4.84 -9.10 -11.35
C LEU A 166 -5.21 -8.41 -12.67
N ASP A 167 -6.48 -8.45 -13.05
CA ASP A 167 -7.02 -7.64 -14.16
C ASP A 167 -7.47 -6.28 -13.62
N THR A 168 -6.96 -5.19 -14.19
CA THR A 168 -7.32 -3.83 -13.79
C THR A 168 -7.81 -3.06 -15.01
N ARG A 169 -8.97 -2.40 -14.85
CA ARG A 169 -9.59 -1.60 -15.91
C ARG A 169 -9.95 -0.24 -15.37
N VAL A 170 -9.55 0.81 -16.08
CA VAL A 170 -9.92 2.19 -15.76
C VAL A 170 -11.12 2.57 -16.62
N ALA A 171 -12.32 2.54 -16.02
CA ALA A 171 -13.55 2.91 -16.72
C ALA A 171 -13.65 4.42 -16.98
N ALA A 172 -13.21 5.23 -16.01
CA ALA A 172 -13.14 6.68 -16.12
C ALA A 172 -11.92 7.19 -15.34
N ARG A 173 -11.32 8.30 -15.80
CA ARG A 173 -10.20 8.95 -15.11
C ARG A 173 -10.69 10.08 -14.22
N GLY A 174 -10.08 10.19 -13.04
CA GLY A 174 -10.27 11.27 -12.08
C GLY A 174 -8.94 11.95 -11.79
N PHE A 175 -8.74 13.14 -12.34
CA PHE A 175 -7.56 13.99 -12.11
C PHE A 175 -7.89 14.99 -11.01
N ASN A 176 -7.02 15.13 -10.02
CA ASN A 176 -7.30 16.08 -8.96
C ASN A 176 -6.08 16.43 -8.08
N ASP A 177 -5.98 17.69 -7.70
CA ASP A 177 -5.07 18.23 -6.69
C ASP A 177 -5.75 18.55 -5.35
N GLY A 178 -7.07 18.36 -5.21
CA GLY A 178 -7.81 18.46 -3.93
C GLY A 178 -9.30 18.84 -3.95
N GLY A 179 -9.96 19.00 -5.11
CA GLY A 179 -11.38 19.36 -5.26
C GLY A 179 -12.37 18.20 -5.45
N PRO A 180 -13.64 18.44 -5.86
CA PRO A 180 -14.59 17.42 -6.29
C PRO A 180 -14.22 16.79 -7.65
N LEU A 181 -14.65 15.54 -7.91
CA LEU A 181 -14.41 14.85 -9.18
C LEU A 181 -15.64 14.97 -10.09
N ASP A 182 -15.67 15.97 -10.98
CA ASP A 182 -16.62 15.98 -12.11
C ASP A 182 -15.96 15.27 -13.30
N SER A 183 -16.64 14.26 -13.85
CA SER A 183 -16.13 13.35 -14.87
C SER A 183 -15.60 14.06 -16.13
N GLY A 184 -14.42 13.65 -16.62
CA GLY A 184 -14.04 13.93 -18.01
C GLY A 184 -12.53 13.96 -18.34
N CYS A 185 -12.05 12.83 -18.89
CA CYS A 185 -11.08 12.69 -19.99
C CYS A 185 -9.55 12.95 -19.82
N VAL A 186 -8.80 11.87 -20.12
CA VAL A 186 -7.62 11.65 -21.02
C VAL A 186 -6.40 12.59 -20.97
N LEU A 187 -5.48 12.30 -20.04
CA LEU A 187 -4.02 12.24 -20.23
C LEU A 187 -3.37 11.73 -18.93
N SER A 188 -2.74 10.54 -18.92
CA SER A 188 -2.04 10.03 -17.73
C SER A 188 -0.60 10.57 -17.73
N ALA A 189 -0.19 11.18 -16.63
CA ALA A 189 1.18 11.64 -16.43
C ALA A 189 1.67 11.21 -15.05
N ASN A 190 2.93 10.77 -14.97
CA ASN A 190 3.57 10.42 -13.69
C ASN A 190 3.68 11.62 -12.72
N SER A 191 3.43 12.84 -13.21
CA SER A 191 3.41 14.08 -12.44
C SER A 191 2.27 14.97 -12.95
N VAL A 192 1.15 15.00 -12.22
CA VAL A 192 0.03 15.91 -12.51
C VAL A 192 0.21 17.17 -11.66
N GLN A 193 0.76 18.21 -12.26
CA GLN A 193 0.87 19.53 -11.64
C GLN A 193 -0.07 20.49 -12.34
N SER A 194 -0.85 21.24 -11.56
CA SER A 194 -1.56 22.40 -12.08
C SER A 194 -0.52 23.41 -12.59
N LEU A 195 -0.47 23.59 -13.90
CA LEU A 195 0.42 24.56 -14.51
C LEU A 195 -0.27 25.94 -14.46
N PRO A 196 0.47 27.02 -14.15
CA PRO A 196 -0.09 28.36 -14.22
C PRO A 196 -0.72 28.58 -15.60
N ARG A 197 -1.89 29.26 -15.65
CA ARG A 197 -2.44 29.74 -16.93
C ARG A 197 -1.42 30.70 -17.55
N GLY A 198 -0.65 30.23 -18.52
CA GLY A 198 0.55 30.89 -19.03
C GLY A 198 1.36 29.96 -19.93
N ASP A 199 2.65 30.25 -20.12
CA ASP A 199 3.53 29.55 -21.08
C ASP A 199 3.70 28.07 -20.73
N LEU A 200 2.85 27.23 -21.34
CA LEU A 200 2.79 25.79 -21.15
C LEU A 200 4.07 25.09 -21.62
N GLY A 201 4.82 25.69 -22.57
CA GLY A 201 6.06 25.13 -23.11
C GLY A 201 7.13 24.94 -22.04
N PRO A 202 7.62 26.01 -21.38
CA PRO A 202 8.61 25.92 -20.32
C PRO A 202 8.18 25.03 -19.14
N ALA A 203 6.89 24.97 -18.85
CA ALA A 203 6.36 24.10 -17.80
C ALA A 203 6.40 22.61 -18.20
N ALA A 204 6.02 22.29 -19.44
CA ALA A 204 6.17 20.95 -19.99
C ALA A 204 7.65 20.52 -20.05
N ASP A 205 8.54 21.42 -20.47
CA ASP A 205 9.98 21.15 -20.54
C ASP A 205 10.59 20.82 -19.17
N ARG A 206 10.20 21.56 -18.12
CA ARG A 206 10.63 21.25 -16.75
C ARG A 206 10.13 19.87 -16.30
N CYS A 207 8.89 19.52 -16.60
CA CYS A 207 8.34 18.20 -16.28
C CYS A 207 9.10 17.08 -17.01
N CYS A 208 9.32 17.23 -18.31
CA CYS A 208 10.09 16.29 -19.14
C CYS A 208 11.53 16.15 -18.66
N ALA A 209 12.19 17.25 -18.30
CA ALA A 209 13.55 17.23 -17.78
C ALA A 209 13.63 16.49 -16.45
N LYS A 210 12.67 16.71 -15.54
CA LYS A 210 12.56 15.99 -14.26
C LYS A 210 12.36 14.49 -14.49
N LEU A 211 11.35 14.11 -15.28
CA LEU A 211 11.05 12.70 -15.58
C LEU A 211 12.23 11.98 -16.23
N ARG A 212 12.93 12.64 -17.15
CA ARG A 212 14.15 12.11 -17.76
C ARG A 212 15.23 11.88 -16.71
N GLY A 213 15.46 12.82 -15.80
CA GLY A 213 16.44 12.68 -14.72
C GLY A 213 16.12 11.50 -13.80
N GLU A 214 14.87 11.39 -13.35
CA GLU A 214 14.40 10.29 -12.49
C GLU A 214 14.52 8.93 -13.20
N LEU A 215 14.16 8.86 -14.48
CA LEU A 215 14.27 7.63 -15.28
C LEU A 215 15.74 7.21 -15.49
N LEU A 216 16.60 8.15 -15.87
CA LEU A 216 18.03 7.87 -16.07
C LEU A 216 18.68 7.41 -14.77
N ALA A 217 18.42 8.12 -13.65
CA ALA A 217 18.94 7.72 -12.35
C ALA A 217 18.49 6.31 -11.94
N LEU A 218 17.23 5.94 -12.23
CA LEU A 218 16.74 4.59 -11.98
C LEU A 218 17.44 3.55 -12.86
N LEU A 219 17.56 3.81 -14.17
CA LEU A 219 18.24 2.91 -15.11
C LEU A 219 19.71 2.72 -14.76
N GLU A 220 20.41 3.79 -14.40
CA GLU A 220 21.82 3.79 -14.00
C GLU A 220 22.04 3.11 -12.65
N SER A 221 21.07 3.19 -11.73
CA SER A 221 21.20 2.55 -10.41
C SER A 221 21.32 1.03 -10.46
N GLY A 222 20.85 0.38 -11.53
CA GLY A 222 20.76 -1.08 -11.61
C GLY A 222 19.67 -1.70 -10.73
N ALA A 223 18.80 -0.89 -10.11
CA ALA A 223 17.65 -1.38 -9.37
C ALA A 223 16.61 -2.02 -10.31
N CYS A 224 15.90 -3.05 -9.82
CA CYS A 224 14.86 -3.72 -10.59
C CYS A 224 13.46 -3.12 -10.41
N ALA A 225 13.30 -2.22 -9.43
CA ALA A 225 12.08 -1.48 -9.15
C ALA A 225 12.42 -0.07 -8.65
N CYS A 226 11.59 0.93 -8.96
CA CYS A 226 11.70 2.25 -8.34
C CYS A 226 11.29 2.20 -6.87
N GLU A 227 11.61 3.24 -6.10
CA GLU A 227 11.33 3.31 -4.65
C GLU A 227 9.87 3.01 -4.30
N HIS A 228 8.91 3.58 -5.05
CA HIS A 228 7.48 3.42 -4.81
C HIS A 228 6.94 2.05 -5.23
N THR A 229 7.61 1.35 -6.14
CA THR A 229 7.23 -0.03 -6.48
C THR A 229 7.85 -0.99 -5.49
N ALA A 230 9.08 -0.71 -5.04
CA ALA A 230 9.78 -1.53 -4.08
C ALA A 230 9.01 -1.64 -2.75
N ASP A 231 8.51 -0.52 -2.22
CA ASP A 231 7.72 -0.54 -0.97
C ASP A 231 6.39 -1.33 -1.10
N GLN A 232 5.73 -1.28 -2.27
CA GLN A 232 4.48 -2.00 -2.52
C GLN A 232 4.69 -3.51 -2.59
N LEU A 233 5.85 -3.97 -3.09
CA LEU A 233 6.15 -5.38 -3.22
C LEU A 233 6.40 -6.08 -1.88
N ILE A 234 6.79 -5.33 -0.84
CA ILE A 234 7.13 -5.89 0.48
C ILE A 234 6.01 -6.73 1.07
N VAL A 235 4.76 -6.26 0.99
CA VAL A 235 3.60 -7.02 1.51
C VAL A 235 3.45 -8.36 0.78
N PHE A 236 3.68 -8.39 -0.52
CA PHE A 236 3.57 -9.62 -1.31
C PHE A 236 4.77 -10.55 -1.10
N MET A 237 5.98 -10.00 -0.88
CA MET A 237 7.14 -10.79 -0.48
C MET A 237 6.90 -11.50 0.86
N ALA A 238 6.31 -10.79 1.83
CA ALA A 238 5.95 -11.37 3.12
C ALA A 238 4.91 -12.49 2.99
N LEU A 239 3.94 -12.36 2.07
CA LEU A 239 2.89 -13.35 1.84
C LEU A 239 3.35 -14.56 1.02
N ALA A 240 4.35 -14.39 0.16
CA ALA A 240 4.88 -15.45 -0.70
C ALA A 240 5.48 -16.61 0.12
N GLY A 241 5.50 -17.80 -0.47
CA GLY A 241 6.20 -18.95 0.10
C GLY A 241 7.67 -18.97 -0.32
N GLY A 242 8.58 -19.22 0.63
CA GLY A 242 10.02 -19.30 0.37
C GLY A 242 10.72 -17.93 0.39
N THR A 243 11.91 -17.88 -0.21
CA THR A 243 12.75 -16.68 -0.19
C THR A 243 12.52 -15.81 -1.43
N SER A 244 12.06 -14.59 -1.21
CA SER A 244 11.96 -13.54 -2.23
C SER A 244 13.19 -12.63 -2.19
N ARG A 245 13.60 -12.10 -3.35
CA ARG A 245 14.69 -11.12 -3.47
C ARG A 245 14.27 -9.95 -4.36
N LEU A 246 14.51 -8.74 -3.88
CA LEU A 246 14.19 -7.49 -4.57
C LEU A 246 15.39 -6.56 -4.51
N ARG A 247 15.83 -6.09 -5.67
CA ARG A 247 16.89 -5.07 -5.78
C ARG A 247 16.25 -3.69 -5.88
N ALA A 248 16.34 -2.91 -4.81
CA ALA A 248 15.81 -1.56 -4.69
C ALA A 248 16.92 -0.50 -4.89
N PRO A 249 16.55 0.76 -5.21
CA PRO A 249 17.52 1.83 -5.41
C PRO A 249 18.39 2.07 -4.17
N PRO A 250 19.57 2.69 -4.32
CA PRO A 250 20.42 3.05 -3.20
C PRO A 250 19.68 3.84 -2.12
N ALA A 251 19.99 3.60 -0.84
CA ALA A 251 19.31 4.26 0.27
C ALA A 251 19.41 5.80 0.18
N ALA A 252 20.55 6.30 -0.28
CA ALA A 252 20.79 7.74 -0.49
C ALA A 252 19.95 8.35 -1.63
N ALA A 253 19.38 7.54 -2.51
CA ALA A 253 18.52 7.99 -3.61
C ALA A 253 17.01 7.92 -3.27
N LEU A 254 16.64 7.39 -2.10
CA LEU A 254 15.25 7.31 -1.67
C LEU A 254 14.76 8.68 -1.20
N SER A 255 13.54 9.04 -1.58
CA SER A 255 12.90 10.30 -1.16
C SER A 255 12.11 10.17 0.15
N SER A 256 11.97 8.94 0.65
CA SER A 256 11.14 8.59 1.81
C SER A 256 11.68 7.37 2.57
N LEU A 257 11.16 7.17 3.77
CA LEU A 257 11.33 5.96 4.58
C LEU A 257 10.21 4.94 4.31
N HIS A 258 9.52 5.01 3.17
CA HIS A 258 8.43 4.08 2.87
C HIS A 258 8.88 2.63 2.79
N LEU A 259 10.02 2.34 2.14
CA LEU A 259 10.55 0.97 2.05
C LEU A 259 10.83 0.36 3.45
N PRO A 260 11.64 0.98 4.34
CA PRO A 260 11.85 0.44 5.68
C PRO A 260 10.57 0.40 6.52
N THR A 261 9.63 1.35 6.32
CA THR A 261 8.31 1.30 6.96
C THR A 261 7.51 0.08 6.53
N ALA A 262 7.47 -0.23 5.23
CA ALA A 262 6.80 -1.41 4.72
C ALA A 262 7.38 -2.68 5.34
N VAL A 263 8.71 -2.78 5.39
CA VAL A 263 9.42 -3.94 5.94
C VAL A 263 9.10 -4.12 7.42
N HIS A 264 9.24 -3.07 8.22
CA HIS A 264 8.96 -3.11 9.65
C HIS A 264 7.55 -3.63 9.96
N PHE A 265 6.53 -3.10 9.27
CA PHE A 265 5.15 -3.53 9.51
C PHE A 265 4.89 -4.92 8.94
N ALA A 266 5.42 -5.25 7.76
CA ALA A 266 5.25 -6.57 7.18
C ALA A 266 5.83 -7.67 8.08
N GLU A 267 7.04 -7.50 8.61
CA GLU A 267 7.64 -8.41 9.60
C GLU A 267 6.73 -8.60 10.81
N ARG A 268 6.32 -7.48 11.42
CA ARG A 268 5.55 -7.50 12.67
C ARG A 268 4.16 -8.14 12.52
N LEU A 269 3.51 -7.95 11.38
CA LEU A 269 2.14 -8.41 11.15
C LEU A 269 2.06 -9.83 10.60
N SER A 270 3.02 -10.21 9.75
CA SER A 270 3.02 -11.52 9.10
C SER A 270 3.84 -12.55 9.86
N GLY A 271 4.95 -12.16 10.50
CA GLY A 271 5.97 -13.07 10.99
C GLY A 271 7.02 -13.47 9.94
N ALA A 272 6.96 -12.90 8.73
CA ALA A 272 8.05 -13.01 7.75
C ALA A 272 9.33 -12.37 8.30
N THR A 273 10.48 -12.83 7.80
CA THR A 273 11.79 -12.27 8.17
C THR A 273 12.37 -11.51 6.98
N PHE A 274 12.79 -10.26 7.19
CA PHE A 274 13.43 -9.46 6.15
C PHE A 274 14.90 -9.18 6.49
N ARG A 275 15.71 -9.07 5.44
CA ARG A 275 17.10 -8.62 5.50
C ARG A 275 17.35 -7.62 4.38
N ILE A 276 17.92 -6.47 4.72
CA ILE A 276 18.35 -5.47 3.74
C ILE A 276 19.86 -5.36 3.81
N THR A 277 20.53 -5.64 2.69
CA THR A 277 21.98 -5.49 2.54
C THR A 277 22.30 -4.50 1.43
N GLU A 278 23.45 -3.84 1.53
CA GLU A 278 23.95 -2.97 0.48
C GLU A 278 24.82 -3.77 -0.49
N SER A 279 24.61 -3.58 -1.79
CA SER A 279 25.42 -4.15 -2.86
C SER A 279 26.63 -3.25 -3.16
N GLU A 280 27.63 -3.77 -3.90
CA GLU A 280 28.85 -3.02 -4.23
C GLU A 280 28.61 -1.69 -4.97
N ASP A 281 27.52 -1.61 -5.75
CA ASP A 281 27.08 -0.42 -6.48
C ASP A 281 26.12 0.47 -5.66
N GLY A 282 25.99 0.21 -4.35
CA GLY A 282 25.15 0.97 -3.42
C GLY A 282 23.66 0.61 -3.46
N CYS A 283 23.22 -0.25 -4.38
CA CYS A 283 21.83 -0.73 -4.41
C CYS A 283 21.47 -1.53 -3.15
N GLN A 284 20.21 -1.48 -2.75
CA GLN A 284 19.71 -2.26 -1.62
C GLN A 284 19.18 -3.61 -2.12
N LEU A 285 19.70 -4.72 -1.59
CA LEU A 285 19.13 -6.04 -1.76
C LEU A 285 18.21 -6.34 -0.57
N VAL A 286 16.91 -6.40 -0.84
CA VAL A 286 15.89 -6.80 0.12
C VAL A 286 15.61 -8.28 -0.08
N GLU A 287 15.93 -9.09 0.93
CA GLU A 287 15.58 -10.51 1.00
C GLU A 287 14.45 -10.71 2.01
N CYS A 288 13.49 -11.58 1.69
CA CYS A 288 12.38 -11.92 2.57
C CYS A 288 12.15 -13.43 2.58
N ASP A 289 12.16 -14.03 3.76
CA ASP A 289 11.66 -15.37 3.98
C ASP A 289 10.18 -15.26 4.35
N GLY A 290 9.31 -15.44 3.34
CA GLY A 290 7.88 -15.20 3.43
C GLY A 290 7.10 -16.35 4.08
N VAL A 291 5.90 -16.04 4.58
CA VAL A 291 5.10 -16.96 5.42
C VAL A 291 4.37 -18.05 4.64
N GLY A 292 4.34 -17.97 3.31
CA GLY A 292 3.62 -18.92 2.47
C GLY A 292 2.11 -18.92 2.74
N ALA A 293 1.52 -17.72 2.79
CA ALA A 293 0.09 -17.55 3.03
C ALA A 293 -0.73 -18.31 1.98
N ARG A 294 -1.85 -18.90 2.40
CA ARG A 294 -2.76 -19.65 1.51
C ARG A 294 -4.16 -19.08 1.57
N ALA A 295 -4.80 -18.99 0.42
CA ALA A 295 -6.22 -18.62 0.34
C ALA A 295 -7.05 -19.64 1.12
N ARG A 296 -8.12 -19.18 1.76
CA ARG A 296 -9.07 -20.12 2.36
C ARG A 296 -9.68 -20.96 1.23
N PRO A 297 -9.76 -22.28 1.37
CA PRO A 297 -10.45 -23.11 0.40
C PRO A 297 -11.89 -22.58 0.27
N ALA A 298 -12.37 -22.45 -0.97
CA ALA A 298 -13.79 -22.17 -1.18
C ALA A 298 -14.61 -23.30 -0.55
N PRO A 299 -15.76 -23.01 0.10
CA PRO A 299 -16.69 -24.06 0.47
C PRO A 299 -17.00 -24.88 -0.78
N LEU A 300 -16.94 -26.20 -0.67
CA LEU A 300 -17.44 -27.08 -1.73
C LEU A 300 -18.91 -26.68 -1.94
N LEU A 301 -19.25 -26.24 -3.15
CA LEU A 301 -20.64 -26.06 -3.54
C LEU A 301 -21.26 -27.47 -3.51
N GLU A 302 -22.16 -27.71 -2.57
CA GLU A 302 -23.07 -28.87 -2.59
C GLU A 302 -24.13 -28.72 -3.70
#